data_AF-A0A2H9RS92-F1
#
_entry.id   AF-A0A2H9RS92-F1
#
_cell.length_a   1.000
_cell.length_b   1.000
_cell.length_c   1.000
_cell.angle_alpha   90.00
_cell.angle_beta   90.00
_cell.angle_gamma   90.00
#
_symmetry.space_group_name_H-M   'P 1'
#
loop_
_entity.id
_entity.type
_entity.pdbx_description
1 polymer ?
#
loop_
_entity_poly.entity_id
_entity_poly.type
_entity_poly.pdbx_seq_one_letter_code
_entity_poly.pdbx_strand_id
1 'polypeptide(L)'
;MITDEKTLSEILEYLDKSIDNLAKDSFENLEVAGGFEGVENFLQNQFDIRLENLLVAKNSSIHHLESGMKNKIIQRKQKVFENIAKKYKN
;
A
#
# COMPACT_ATOMS: atom_id res chain seq x y z
N MET A 1 -10.33 16.26 6.47
CA MET A 1 -9.02 16.43 5.81
C MET A 1 -7.95 16.03 6.79
N ILE A 2 -6.94 15.27 6.35
CA ILE A 2 -5.82 14.87 7.21
C ILE A 2 -4.86 16.05 7.33
N THR A 3 -4.58 16.47 8.55
CA THR A 3 -3.73 17.63 8.84
C THR A 3 -2.61 17.30 9.83
N ASP A 4 -2.53 16.07 10.31
CA ASP A 4 -1.51 15.64 11.28
C ASP A 4 -0.86 14.30 10.86
N GLU A 5 0.41 14.14 11.20
CA GLU A 5 1.20 12.96 10.83
C GLU A 5 0.77 11.67 11.54
N LYS A 6 0.12 11.77 12.70
CA LYS A 6 -0.29 10.61 13.49
C LYS A 6 -1.42 9.88 12.77
N THR A 7 -2.47 10.61 12.38
CA THR A 7 -3.58 10.06 11.59
C THR A 7 -3.08 9.40 10.30
N LEU A 8 -2.14 10.03 9.59
CA LEU A 8 -1.54 9.42 8.40
C LEU A 8 -0.78 8.13 8.73
N SER A 9 -0.04 8.10 9.83
CA SER A 9 0.72 6.92 10.25
C SER A 9 -0.19 5.75 10.57
N GLU A 10 -1.30 5.98 11.27
CA GLU A 10 -2.31 4.97 11.58
C GLU A 10 -2.97 4.40 10.31
N ILE A 11 -3.28 5.28 9.34
CA ILE A 11 -3.79 4.87 8.02
C ILE A 11 -2.78 3.99 7.30
N LEU A 12 -1.50 4.38 7.30
CA LEU A 12 -0.44 3.61 6.64
C LEU A 12 -0.19 2.27 7.31
N GLU A 13 -0.23 2.19 8.64
CA GLU A 13 -0.12 0.91 9.36
C GLU A 13 -1.27 -0.05 9.06
N TYR A 14 -2.49 0.48 8.93
CA TYR A 14 -3.63 -0.32 8.49
C TYR A 14 -3.46 -0.79 7.04
N LEU A 15 -3.03 0.11 6.14
CA LEU A 15 -2.79 -0.20 4.73
C LEU A 15 -1.73 -1.30 4.56
N ASP A 16 -0.62 -1.20 5.29
CA ASP A 16 0.46 -2.20 5.25
C ASP A 16 -0.08 -3.59 5.59
N LYS A 17 -0.80 -3.73 6.71
CA LYS A 17 -1.42 -5.01 7.12
C LYS A 17 -2.40 -5.53 6.08
N SER A 18 -3.18 -4.63 5.48
CA SER A 18 -4.12 -4.98 4.42
C SER A 18 -3.42 -5.50 3.17
N ILE A 19 -2.27 -4.93 2.81
CA ILE A 19 -1.50 -5.35 1.63
C ILE A 19 -0.72 -6.63 1.92
N ASP A 20 -0.17 -6.80 3.12
CA ASP A 20 0.49 -8.05 3.52
C ASP A 20 -0.46 -9.24 3.49
N ASN A 21 -1.69 -9.07 4.00
CA ASN A 21 -2.72 -10.11 3.92
C ASN A 21 -3.09 -10.43 2.47
N LEU A 22 -3.27 -9.40 1.64
CA LEU A 22 -3.58 -9.60 0.22
C LEU A 22 -2.42 -10.27 -0.52
N ALA A 23 -1.17 -9.94 -0.20
CA ALA A 23 0.01 -10.56 -0.77
C ALA A 23 0.05 -12.04 -0.41
N LYS A 24 -0.18 -12.38 0.86
CA LYS A 24 -0.29 -13.77 1.32
C LYS A 24 -1.35 -14.51 0.51
N ASP A 25 -2.57 -14.00 0.46
CA ASP A 25 -3.66 -14.65 -0.26
C ASP A 25 -3.37 -14.77 -1.77
N SER A 26 -2.70 -13.75 -2.34
CA SER A 26 -2.40 -13.74 -3.78
C SER A 26 -1.33 -14.75 -4.16
N PHE A 27 -0.24 -14.83 -3.40
CA PHE A 27 0.83 -15.79 -3.68
C PHE A 27 0.46 -17.23 -3.30
N GLU A 28 -0.44 -17.43 -2.32
CA GLU A 28 -0.87 -18.77 -1.89
C GLU A 28 -2.06 -19.30 -2.70
N ASN A 29 -2.98 -18.44 -3.15
CA ASN A 29 -4.29 -18.89 -3.67
C ASN A 29 -4.72 -18.28 -5.00
N LEU A 30 -4.15 -17.15 -5.45
CA LEU A 30 -4.58 -16.51 -6.70
C LEU A 30 -3.61 -16.86 -7.84
N GLU A 31 -4.14 -17.50 -8.89
CA GLU A 31 -3.44 -17.61 -10.18
C GLU A 31 -3.48 -16.26 -10.90
N VAL A 32 -2.66 -15.31 -10.45
CA VAL A 32 -2.46 -14.06 -11.18
C VAL A 32 -1.56 -14.34 -12.39
N ALA A 33 -2.03 -13.98 -13.58
CA ALA A 33 -1.25 -14.10 -14.81
C ALA A 33 0.06 -13.29 -14.70
N GLY A 34 1.18 -13.86 -15.14
CA GLY A 34 2.49 -13.21 -15.09
C GLY A 34 3.36 -13.57 -13.88
N GLY A 35 2.99 -14.58 -13.09
CA GLY A 35 3.80 -15.07 -11.98
C GLY A 35 4.05 -13.99 -10.92
N PHE A 36 5.27 -13.95 -10.37
CA PHE A 36 5.62 -12.97 -9.33
C PHE A 36 5.40 -11.52 -9.76
N GLU A 37 5.83 -11.15 -10.97
CA GLU A 37 5.69 -9.78 -11.49
C GLU A 37 4.22 -9.40 -11.70
N GLY A 38 3.40 -10.35 -12.15
CA GLY A 38 1.94 -10.19 -12.23
C GLY A 38 1.30 -9.89 -10.88
N VAL A 39 1.63 -10.67 -9.86
CA VAL A 39 1.15 -10.46 -8.48
C VAL A 39 1.66 -9.14 -7.92
N GLU A 40 2.94 -8.80 -8.11
CA GLU A 40 3.52 -7.55 -7.62
C GLU A 40 2.83 -6.32 -8.23
N ASN A 41 2.60 -6.31 -9.55
CA ASN A 41 1.87 -5.23 -10.23
C ASN A 41 0.42 -5.11 -9.73
N PHE A 42 -0.26 -6.24 -9.54
CA PHE A 42 -1.60 -6.26 -8.94
C PHE A 42 -1.60 -5.63 -7.54
N LEU A 43 -0.67 -6.02 -6.68
CA LEU A 43 -0.57 -5.51 -5.31
C LEU A 43 -0.24 -4.01 -5.28
N GLN A 44 0.63 -3.52 -6.17
CA GLN A 44 0.95 -2.08 -6.27
C GLN A 44 -0.28 -1.25 -6.62
N ASN A 45 -1.10 -1.70 -7.56
CA ASN A 45 -2.36 -1.05 -7.90
C ASN A 45 -3.33 -1.07 -6.69
N GLN A 46 -3.40 -2.21 -5.99
CA GLN A 46 -4.25 -2.34 -4.81
C GLN A 46 -3.81 -1.44 -3.64
N PHE A 47 -2.50 -1.19 -3.49
CA PHE A 47 -1.98 -0.22 -2.53
C PHE A 47 -2.55 1.17 -2.81
N ASP A 48 -2.47 1.63 -4.06
CA ASP A 48 -2.89 2.99 -4.45
C ASP A 48 -4.40 3.16 -4.29
N ILE A 49 -5.19 2.20 -4.75
CA ILE A 49 -6.66 2.22 -4.62
C ILE A 49 -7.08 2.25 -3.14
N ARG A 50 -6.48 1.39 -2.31
CA ARG A 50 -6.84 1.31 -0.88
C ARG A 50 -6.42 2.57 -0.13
N LEU A 51 -5.26 3.13 -0.43
CA LEU A 51 -4.83 4.40 0.14
C LEU A 51 -5.83 5.50 -0.18
N GLU A 52 -6.20 5.67 -1.46
CA GLU A 52 -7.15 6.70 -1.87
C GLU A 52 -8.49 6.54 -1.15
N ASN A 53 -9.01 5.31 -1.06
CA ASN A 53 -10.26 5.03 -0.33
C ASN A 53 -10.16 5.41 1.16
N LEU A 54 -9.03 5.12 1.81
CA LEU A 54 -8.80 5.49 3.22
C LEU A 54 -8.70 7.01 3.41
N LEU A 55 -8.08 7.72 2.48
CA LEU A 55 -7.99 9.19 2.51
C LEU A 55 -9.36 9.82 2.28
N VAL A 56 -10.14 9.32 1.31
CA VAL A 56 -11.50 9.79 1.01
C VAL A 56 -12.41 9.62 2.22
N ALA A 57 -12.31 8.49 2.95
CA ALA A 57 -13.04 8.27 4.19
C ALA A 57 -12.72 9.30 5.31
N LYS A 58 -11.60 10.02 5.18
CA LYS A 58 -11.21 11.15 6.08
C LYS A 58 -11.47 12.52 5.45
N ASN A 59 -12.27 12.60 4.38
CA ASN A 59 -12.46 13.81 3.57
C ASN A 59 -11.11 14.40 3.15
N SER A 60 -10.21 13.55 2.64
CA SER A 60 -8.86 13.89 2.21
C SER A 60 -8.56 13.20 0.87
N SER A 61 -7.48 13.62 0.21
CA SER A 61 -6.94 12.96 -1.00
C SER A 61 -5.41 13.08 -0.96
N ILE A 62 -4.69 12.33 -1.79
CA ILE A 62 -3.23 12.48 -1.88
C ILE A 62 -2.84 13.93 -2.20
N HIS A 63 -3.60 14.60 -3.08
CA HIS A 63 -3.31 15.97 -3.49
C HIS A 63 -3.35 16.97 -2.33
N HIS A 64 -4.23 16.72 -1.35
CA HIS A 64 -4.40 17.51 -0.13
C HIS A 64 -3.27 17.37 0.89
N LEU A 65 -2.41 16.35 0.76
CA LEU A 65 -1.34 16.10 1.71
C LEU A 65 -0.13 17.02 1.48
N GLU A 66 0.55 17.38 2.57
CA GLU A 66 1.82 18.10 2.52
C GLU A 66 2.92 17.24 1.88
N SER A 67 3.99 17.88 1.40
CA SER A 67 5.11 17.20 0.75
C SER A 67 5.76 16.13 1.65
N GLY A 68 5.94 16.42 2.94
CA GLY A 68 6.49 15.45 3.90
C GLY A 68 5.62 14.19 4.02
N MET A 69 4.30 14.35 4.07
CA MET A 69 3.34 13.25 4.11
C MET A 69 3.35 12.42 2.82
N LYS A 70 3.43 13.08 1.65
CA LYS A 70 3.56 12.41 0.36
C LYS A 70 4.86 11.58 0.29
N ASN A 71 5.97 12.14 0.75
CA ASN A 71 7.25 11.41 0.81
C ASN A 71 7.18 10.20 1.74
N LYS A 72 6.49 10.32 2.87
CA LYS A 72 6.26 9.20 3.81
C LYS A 72 5.46 8.07 3.17
N ILE A 73 4.44 8.39 2.36
CA ILE A 73 3.68 7.40 1.58
C ILE A 73 4.60 6.67 0.59
N ILE A 74 5.42 7.41 -0.16
CA ILE A 74 6.34 6.85 -1.15
C ILE A 74 7.33 5.87 -0.48
N GLN A 75 7.96 6.31 0.61
CA GLN A 75 8.90 5.48 1.37
C GLN A 75 8.21 4.23 1.96
N ARG A 76 6.97 4.38 2.43
CA ARG A 76 6.21 3.25 2.98
C ARG A 76 5.89 2.23 1.89
N LYS A 77 5.38 2.68 0.74
CA LYS A 77 5.09 1.83 -0.42
C LYS A 77 6.35 1.04 -0.80
N GLN A 78 7.48 1.72 -0.99
CA GLN A 78 8.75 1.07 -1.32
C GLN A 78 9.11 -0.03 -0.30
N LYS A 79 9.06 0.26 1.00
CA LYS A 79 9.41 -0.70 2.05
C LYS A 79 8.49 -1.94 2.06
N VAL A 80 7.19 -1.76 1.85
CA VAL A 80 6.22 -2.86 1.78
C VAL A 80 6.58 -3.80 0.61
N PHE A 81 6.80 -3.24 -0.58
CA PHE A 81 7.11 -4.05 -1.76
C PHE A 81 8.50 -4.69 -1.71
N GLU A 82 9.49 -4.03 -1.12
CA GLU A 82 10.78 -4.65 -0.83
C GLU A 82 10.64 -5.87 0.11
N ASN A 83 9.78 -5.79 1.12
CA ASN A 83 9.54 -6.91 2.04
C ASN A 83 8.80 -8.06 1.36
N ILE A 84 7.80 -7.75 0.53
CA ILE A 84 7.07 -8.75 -0.26
C ILE A 84 8.03 -9.45 -1.24
N ALA A 85 8.85 -8.69 -1.96
CA ALA A 85 9.85 -9.26 -2.86
C ALA A 85 10.83 -10.17 -2.11
N LYS A 86 11.36 -9.76 -0.95
CA LYS A 86 12.22 -10.64 -0.13
C LYS A 86 11.54 -11.93 0.31
N LYS A 87 10.22 -11.90 0.54
CA LYS A 87 9.46 -13.05 1.04
C LYS A 87 9.05 -14.02 -0.06
N TYR A 88 8.77 -13.53 -1.27
CA TYR A 88 8.14 -14.33 -2.32
C TYR A 88 8.95 -14.43 -3.62
N LYS A 89 9.99 -13.62 -3.83
CA LYS A 89 10.78 -13.60 -5.07
C LYS A 89 11.93 -14.61 -5.10
N ASN A 90 12.30 -15.20 -3.96
CA ASN A 90 13.50 -16.05 -3.77
C ASN A 90 14.77 -15.44 -4.39
#